data_AF-A0A2H0PA66-F1
#
_entry.id   AF-A0A2H0PA66-F1
#
_cell.length_a   1.000
_cell.length_b   1.000
_cell.length_c   1.000
_cell.angle_alpha   90.00
_cell.angle_beta   90.00
_cell.angle_gamma   90.00
#
_symmetry.space_group_name_H-M   'P 1'
#
loop_
_entity.id
_entity.type
_entity.pdbx_description
1 polymer ?
#
loop_
_entity_poly.entity_id
_entity_poly.type
_entity_poly.pdbx_seq_one_letter_code
_entity_poly.pdbx_strand_id
1 'polypeptide(L)'
;MNRPAFRERYPALSATIGGEFGDSAADDDEAIAHNFAAEFPPEERARYLGALLAEAHLLMDNIDEHWEAMAKEANRRLYTRDAARGWLVRITIAWQEELTRLRDGGSQQPS
;
A
#
# COMPACT_ATOMS: atom_id res chain seq x y z
N MET A 1 4.74 -1.09 -18.52
CA MET A 1 4.03 -2.33 -18.10
C MET A 1 2.52 -2.20 -18.30
N ASN A 2 1.75 -3.29 -18.49
CA ASN A 2 0.28 -3.26 -18.55
C ASN A 2 -0.37 -3.75 -17.23
N ARG A 3 -1.70 -3.57 -17.09
CA ARG A 3 -2.43 -3.86 -15.83
C ARG A 3 -2.41 -5.35 -15.42
N PRO A 4 -2.60 -6.34 -16.32
CA PRO A 4 -2.45 -7.76 -15.97
C PRO A 4 -1.05 -8.12 -15.47
N ALA A 5 0.01 -7.68 -16.15
CA ALA A 5 1.39 -7.95 -15.74
C ALA A 5 1.72 -7.28 -14.39
N PHE A 6 1.11 -6.13 -14.09
CA PHE A 6 1.23 -5.48 -12.80
C PHE A 6 0.62 -6.33 -11.68
N ARG A 7 -0.60 -6.86 -11.87
CA ARG A 7 -1.28 -7.75 -10.91
C ARG A 7 -0.50 -9.03 -10.62
N GLU A 8 0.13 -9.61 -11.64
CA GLU A 8 0.95 -10.81 -11.47
C GLU A 8 2.24 -10.54 -10.69
N ARG A 9 2.86 -9.37 -10.92
CA ARG A 9 4.13 -8.99 -10.28
C ARG A 9 3.95 -8.42 -8.86
N TYR A 10 2.83 -7.74 -8.63
CA TYR A 10 2.51 -7.03 -7.40
C TYR A 10 1.11 -7.44 -6.89
N PRO A 11 0.89 -8.73 -6.57
CA PRO A 11 -0.44 -9.22 -6.23
C PRO A 11 -1.02 -8.59 -4.96
N ALA A 12 -0.22 -8.41 -3.89
CA ALA A 12 -0.71 -7.80 -2.66
C ALA A 12 -1.04 -6.32 -2.87
N LEU A 13 -0.11 -5.55 -3.45
CA LEU A 13 -0.32 -4.14 -3.79
C LEU A 13 -1.52 -3.98 -4.71
N SER A 14 -1.63 -4.80 -5.76
CA SER A 14 -2.73 -4.68 -6.71
C SER A 14 -4.09 -4.93 -6.06
N ALA A 15 -4.18 -5.91 -5.14
CA ALA A 15 -5.39 -6.16 -4.40
C ALA A 15 -5.76 -4.97 -3.51
N THR A 16 -4.79 -4.42 -2.77
CA THR A 16 -5.01 -3.28 -1.86
C THR A 16 -5.33 -1.99 -2.62
N ILE A 17 -4.47 -1.57 -3.55
CA ILE A 17 -4.66 -0.28 -4.23
C ILE A 17 -5.86 -0.30 -5.18
N GLY A 18 -6.16 -1.45 -5.79
CA GLY A 18 -7.33 -1.62 -6.64
C GLY A 18 -8.65 -1.73 -5.88
N GLY A 19 -8.63 -2.22 -4.65
CA GLY A 19 -9.80 -2.33 -3.77
C GLY A 19 -10.08 -1.05 -2.99
N GLU A 20 -9.12 -0.62 -2.18
CA GLU A 20 -9.32 0.42 -1.16
C GLU A 20 -9.23 1.84 -1.72
N PHE A 21 -8.33 2.06 -2.67
CA PHE A 21 -8.06 3.40 -3.21
C PHE A 21 -8.86 3.68 -4.48
N GLY A 22 -9.55 2.68 -5.02
CA GLY A 22 -10.21 2.70 -6.32
C GLY A 22 -11.49 3.54 -6.38
N ASP A 23 -12.18 3.75 -5.26
CA ASP A 23 -13.51 4.36 -5.21
C ASP A 23 -13.57 5.68 -4.39
N SER A 24 -12.50 6.04 -3.69
CA SER A 24 -12.46 7.28 -2.91
C SER A 24 -12.08 8.48 -3.78
N ALA A 25 -13.08 9.31 -4.09
CA ALA A 25 -12.91 10.58 -4.80
C ALA A 25 -12.40 11.72 -3.90
N ALA A 26 -12.23 11.51 -2.58
CA ALA A 26 -12.06 12.62 -1.64
C ALA A 26 -11.22 12.34 -0.37
N ASP A 27 -10.79 11.11 -0.10
CA ASP A 27 -10.17 10.83 1.21
C ASP A 27 -8.64 10.93 1.19
N ASP A 28 -8.15 11.30 2.37
CA ASP A 28 -6.74 11.24 2.75
C ASP A 28 -6.22 9.81 2.54
N ASP A 29 -5.37 9.63 1.53
CA ASP A 29 -4.78 8.34 1.17
C ASP A 29 -4.00 7.71 2.33
N GLU A 30 -3.46 8.52 3.23
CA GLU A 30 -2.77 8.03 4.43
C GLU A 30 -3.80 7.45 5.42
N ALA A 31 -4.95 8.10 5.58
CA ALA A 31 -6.05 7.58 6.40
C ALA A 31 -6.61 6.27 5.84
N ILE A 32 -6.76 6.16 4.51
CA ILE A 32 -7.13 4.88 3.85
C ILE A 32 -6.08 3.81 4.18
N ALA A 33 -4.79 4.13 4.01
CA ALA A 33 -3.69 3.20 4.28
C ALA A 33 -3.68 2.71 5.74
N HIS A 34 -3.93 3.61 6.71
CA HIS A 34 -4.05 3.27 8.12
C HIS A 34 -5.27 2.38 8.41
N ASN A 35 -6.44 2.76 7.88
CA ASN A 35 -7.70 2.05 8.13
C ASN A 35 -7.71 0.65 7.51
N PHE A 36 -7.12 0.48 6.33
CA PHE A 36 -7.02 -0.81 5.66
C PHE A 36 -6.37 -1.88 6.54
N ALA A 37 -5.31 -1.51 7.28
CA ALA A 37 -4.67 -2.45 8.19
C ALA A 37 -5.62 -2.93 9.30
N ALA A 38 -6.59 -2.10 9.72
CA ALA A 38 -7.52 -2.42 10.79
C ALA A 38 -8.53 -3.52 10.43
N GLU A 39 -8.76 -3.77 9.13
CA GLU A 39 -9.75 -4.74 8.64
C GLU A 39 -9.30 -6.20 8.82
N PHE A 40 -8.00 -6.45 8.99
CA PHE A 40 -7.45 -7.78 9.18
C PHE A 40 -7.38 -8.17 10.66
N PRO A 41 -7.60 -9.47 10.99
CA PRO A 41 -7.28 -10.03 12.29
C PRO A 41 -5.82 -9.75 12.68
N PRO A 42 -5.50 -9.48 13.96
CA PRO A 42 -4.14 -9.13 14.40
C PRO A 42 -3.06 -10.13 13.93
N GLU A 43 -3.36 -11.42 13.95
CA GLU A 43 -2.48 -12.51 13.56
C GLU A 43 -2.14 -12.53 12.05
N GLU A 44 -3.03 -12.02 11.21
CA GLU A 44 -2.83 -11.95 9.76
C GLU A 44 -2.29 -10.59 9.30
N ARG A 45 -2.57 -9.54 10.08
CA ARG A 45 -2.24 -8.16 9.76
C ARG A 45 -0.74 -7.93 9.52
N ALA A 46 0.12 -8.45 10.40
CA ALA A 46 1.57 -8.29 10.25
C ALA A 46 2.12 -9.01 9.01
N ARG A 47 1.58 -10.20 8.69
CA ARG A 47 1.94 -10.96 7.49
C ARG A 47 1.54 -10.21 6.22
N TYR A 48 0.32 -9.68 6.20
CA TYR A 48 -0.20 -8.94 5.06
C TYR A 48 0.58 -7.64 4.82
N LEU A 49 0.76 -6.83 5.87
CA LEU A 49 1.57 -5.60 5.80
C LEU A 49 3.00 -5.90 5.36
N GLY A 50 3.60 -7.01 5.82
CA GLY A 50 4.91 -7.44 5.36
C GLY A 50 4.99 -7.69 3.85
N ALA A 51 4.00 -8.39 3.28
CA ALA A 51 3.94 -8.64 1.84
C ALA A 51 3.73 -7.34 1.04
N LEU A 52 2.81 -6.49 1.51
CA LEU A 52 2.50 -5.19 0.92
C LEU A 52 3.73 -4.27 0.87
N LEU A 53 4.47 -4.18 1.97
CA LEU A 53 5.69 -3.37 2.06
C LEU A 53 6.80 -3.90 1.15
N ALA A 54 6.98 -5.23 1.08
CA ALA A 54 7.96 -5.83 0.18
C ALA A 54 7.66 -5.51 -1.29
N GLU A 55 6.40 -5.59 -1.69
CA GLU A 55 5.96 -5.20 -3.03
C GLU A 55 6.06 -3.69 -3.27
N ALA A 56 5.75 -2.85 -2.27
CA ALA A 56 5.90 -1.40 -2.35
C ALA A 56 7.35 -0.96 -2.57
N HIS A 57 8.30 -1.57 -1.87
CA HIS A 57 9.73 -1.34 -2.07
C HIS A 57 10.18 -1.81 -3.46
N LEU A 58 9.77 -3.02 -3.87
CA LEU A 58 10.07 -3.51 -5.22
C LEU A 58 9.49 -2.61 -6.32
N LEU A 59 8.29 -2.06 -6.11
CA LEU A 59 7.68 -1.11 -7.04
C LEU A 59 8.44 0.23 -7.03
N MET A 60 8.89 0.71 -5.87
CA MET A 60 9.69 1.93 -5.76
C MET A 60 10.98 1.84 -6.58
N ASP A 61 11.66 0.69 -6.53
CA ASP A 61 12.88 0.42 -7.29
C ASP A 61 12.65 0.36 -8.82
N ASN A 62 11.42 0.04 -9.23
CA ASN A 62 11.03 -0.10 -10.64
C ASN A 62 10.00 0.96 -11.08
N ILE A 63 9.87 2.05 -10.33
CA ILE A 63 8.75 2.99 -10.49
C ILE A 63 8.78 3.68 -11.86
N ASP A 64 9.98 3.90 -12.40
CA ASP A 64 10.21 4.52 -13.71
C ASP A 64 9.49 3.76 -14.84
N GLU A 65 9.38 2.44 -14.73
CA GLU A 65 8.77 1.58 -15.75
C GLU A 65 7.31 1.20 -15.44
N HIS A 66 6.92 1.26 -14.17
CA HIS A 66 5.68 0.65 -13.67
C HIS A 66 4.64 1.65 -13.16
N TRP A 67 4.97 2.94 -13.01
CA TRP A 67 4.08 3.93 -12.38
C TRP A 67 2.72 4.06 -13.08
N GLU A 68 2.67 4.00 -14.43
CA GLU A 68 1.40 4.13 -15.16
C GLU A 68 0.45 2.96 -14.88
N ALA A 69 1.00 1.75 -14.72
CA ALA A 69 0.20 0.57 -14.43
C ALA A 69 -0.33 0.63 -12.99
N MET A 70 0.52 1.05 -12.04
CA MET A 70 0.10 1.32 -10.66
C MET A 70 -1.00 2.37 -10.59
N ALA A 71 -0.84 3.51 -11.28
CA ALA A 71 -1.84 4.59 -11.28
C ALA A 71 -3.20 4.13 -11.82
N LYS A 72 -3.18 3.32 -12.89
CA LYS A 72 -4.39 2.69 -13.45
C LYS A 72 -5.01 1.65 -12.51
N GLU A 73 -4.19 0.88 -11.80
CA GLU A 73 -4.69 -0.09 -10.83
C GLU A 73 -5.33 0.61 -9.62
N ALA A 74 -4.67 1.62 -9.08
CA ALA A 74 -5.16 2.44 -7.98
C ALA A 74 -6.37 3.33 -8.34
N ASN A 75 -6.72 3.42 -9.62
CA ASN A 75 -7.70 4.37 -10.15
C ASN A 75 -7.43 5.83 -9.73
N ARG A 76 -6.15 6.21 -9.55
CA ARG A 76 -5.74 7.54 -9.09
C ARG A 76 -5.18 8.38 -10.23
N ARG A 77 -5.47 9.68 -10.19
CA ARG A 77 -4.97 10.70 -11.13
C ARG A 77 -3.52 11.09 -10.85
N LEU A 78 -2.62 10.11 -10.93
CA LEU A 78 -1.18 10.30 -10.78
C LEU A 78 -0.60 10.53 -12.17
N TYR A 79 -0.50 11.80 -12.60
CA TYR A 79 -0.13 12.14 -14.00
C TYR A 79 1.37 12.08 -14.30
N THR A 80 2.20 11.98 -13.27
CA THR A 80 3.65 11.95 -13.42
C THR A 80 4.23 10.83 -12.58
N ARG A 81 5.39 10.33 -13.01
CA ARG A 81 6.20 9.39 -12.23
C ARG A 81 6.47 9.92 -10.82
N ASP A 82 6.80 11.20 -10.69
CA ASP A 82 7.15 11.78 -9.40
C ASP A 82 5.91 11.93 -8.49
N ALA A 83 4.72 12.22 -9.05
CA ALA A 83 3.47 12.18 -8.30
C ALA A 83 3.13 10.76 -7.84
N ALA A 84 3.32 9.76 -8.71
CA ALA A 84 3.16 8.36 -8.38
C ALA A 84 4.13 7.88 -7.29
N ARG A 85 5.41 8.24 -7.40
CA ARG A 85 6.43 7.96 -6.40
C ARG A 85 6.08 8.60 -5.06
N GLY A 86 5.73 9.89 -5.06
CA GLY A 86 5.35 10.61 -3.85
C GLY A 86 4.12 10.01 -3.18
N TRP A 87 3.11 9.61 -3.97
CA TRP A 87 1.93 8.91 -3.46
C TRP A 87 2.28 7.56 -2.84
N LEU A 88 3.05 6.72 -3.55
CA LEU A 88 3.47 5.40 -3.05
C LEU A 88 4.29 5.52 -1.76
N VAL A 89 5.17 6.52 -1.65
CA VAL A 89 5.94 6.78 -0.43
C VAL A 89 5.02 7.06 0.76
N ARG A 90 4.01 7.94 0.62
CA ARG A 90 3.13 8.31 1.73
C ARG A 90 2.33 7.12 2.26
N ILE A 91 1.69 6.35 1.38
CA ILE A 91 0.92 5.17 1.80
C ILE A 91 1.83 4.06 2.36
N THR A 92 3.07 3.94 1.86
CA THR A 92 4.05 2.97 2.38
C THR A 92 4.48 3.34 3.80
N ILE A 93 4.68 4.63 4.09
CA ILE A 93 4.98 5.11 5.45
C ILE A 93 3.83 4.77 6.39
N ALA A 94 2.59 5.05 6.00
CA ALA A 94 1.42 4.71 6.82
C ALA A 94 1.36 3.22 7.16
N TRP A 95 1.63 2.33 6.19
CA TRP A 95 1.70 0.89 6.43
C TRP A 95 2.89 0.45 7.30
N GLN A 96 4.05 1.11 7.19
CA GLN A 96 5.20 0.85 8.06
C GLN A 96 4.91 1.23 9.51
N GLU A 97 4.22 2.35 9.72
CA GLU A 97 3.79 2.76 11.05
C GLU A 97 2.82 1.75 11.66
N GLU A 98 1.85 1.22 10.90
CA GLU A 98 0.95 0.17 11.39
C GLU A 98 1.71 -1.11 11.77
N LEU A 99 2.66 -1.54 10.96
CA LEU A 99 3.47 -2.71 11.27
C LEU A 99 4.30 -2.50 12.54
N THR A 100 4.79 -1.27 12.76
CA THR A 100 5.54 -0.91 13.96
C THR A 100 4.62 -0.90 15.19
N ARG A 101 3.43 -0.28 15.08
CA ARG A 101 2.41 -0.30 16.14
C ARG A 101 2.03 -1.71 16.58
N LEU A 102 1.93 -2.67 15.66
CA LEU A 102 1.63 -4.06 15.99
C LEU A 102 2.76 -4.75 16.78
N ARG A 103 4.01 -4.44 16.44
CA ARG A 103 5.19 -4.97 17.14
C ARG A 103 5.31 -4.39 18.55
N ASP A 104 5.07 -3.09 18.68
CA ASP A 104 5.19 -2.38 19.96
C ASP A 104 3.97 -2.62 20.86
N GLY A 105 2.77 -2.72 20.30
CA GLY A 105 1.52 -3.01 21.00
C GLY A 105 1.44 -4.43 21.58
N GLY A 106 2.22 -5.37 21.05
CA GLY A 106 2.45 -6.69 21.68
C GLY A 106 3.35 -6.64 22.91
N SER A 107 4.03 -5.51 23.16
CA SER A 107 4.97 -5.33 24.28
C SER A 107 4.36 -4.61 25.49
N GLN A 108 3.07 -4.26 25.43
CA GLN A 108 2.32 -3.65 26.54
C GLN A 108 1.13 -4.53 26.95
N GLN A 109 1.39 -5.65 27.63
CA GLN A 109 0.44 -6.12 28.64
C GLN A 109 0.72 -5.36 29.95
N PRO A 110 -0.20 -4.51 30.43
CA PRO A 110 -0.08 -3.94 31.77
C PRO A 110 -0.17 -5.09 32.79
N SER A 111 0.83 -5.14 33.67
CA SER A 111 0.86 -6.00 34.85
C SER A 111 -0.14 -5.54 35.91
#